data_AF-A0A2D5P3M8-F1
#
_entry.id   AF-A0A2D5P3M8-F1
#
_cell.length_a   1.000
_cell.length_b   1.000
_cell.length_c   1.000
_cell.angle_alpha   90.00
_cell.angle_beta   90.00
_cell.angle_gamma   90.00
#
_symmetry.space_group_name_H-M   'P 1'
#
loop_
_entity.id
_entity.type
_entity.pdbx_description
1 polymer ?
#
loop_
_entity_poly.entity_id
_entity_poly.type
_entity_poly.pdbx_seq_one_letter_code
_entity_poly.pdbx_strand_id
1 'polypeptide(L)'
;MKFLLTLLLLTNFAFASYTIKYQGLTLGNIDNFDTIKDNYLEANVTNKIARFLLGKDKFVFYNEDYKGKKDDSNTKYKKDKYAIVYILKKAFSNNTENERIEVKKDKFIDVKFDKNFKFIYNSKNRIKSKGYFEMKDGKLETLIEDINSIKIVKNK
;
A
#
# COMPACT_ATOMS: atom_id res chain seq x y z
N MET A 1 6.91 25.21 -29.92
CA MET A 1 7.33 23.78 -29.97
C MET A 1 7.95 23.24 -28.67
N LYS A 2 8.24 24.05 -27.64
CA LYS A 2 8.80 23.55 -26.36
C LYS A 2 7.77 22.91 -25.39
N PHE A 3 6.46 23.12 -25.60
CA PHE A 3 5.41 22.58 -24.73
C PHE A 3 4.96 21.14 -25.08
N LEU A 4 5.21 20.67 -26.32
CA LEU A 4 4.83 19.31 -26.71
C LEU A 4 5.77 18.25 -26.10
N LEU A 5 7.06 18.60 -25.90
CA LEU A 5 8.03 17.69 -25.29
C LEU A 5 7.73 17.44 -23.79
N THR A 6 7.21 18.45 -23.08
CA THR A 6 6.85 18.33 -21.66
C THR A 6 5.61 17.46 -21.43
N LEU A 7 4.70 17.38 -22.39
CA LEU A 7 3.50 16.52 -22.32
C LEU A 7 3.85 15.04 -22.53
N LEU A 8 4.88 14.74 -23.34
CA LEU A 8 5.43 13.40 -23.56
C LEU A 8 6.26 12.86 -22.38
N LEU A 9 6.71 13.73 -21.47
CA LEU A 9 7.41 13.30 -20.25
C LEU A 9 6.44 12.83 -19.15
N LEU A 10 5.15 13.16 -19.25
CA LEU A 10 4.12 12.68 -18.32
C LEU A 10 3.50 11.34 -18.72
N THR A 11 3.73 10.85 -19.95
CA THR A 11 3.19 9.56 -20.42
C THR A 11 4.01 8.34 -19.95
N ASN A 12 5.14 8.57 -19.26
CA ASN A 12 6.00 7.52 -18.71
C ASN A 12 5.65 7.10 -17.26
N PHE A 13 4.45 7.46 -16.77
CA PHE A 13 3.78 6.63 -15.77
C PHE A 13 3.33 5.33 -16.45
N ALA A 14 4.30 4.55 -16.93
CA ALA A 14 4.13 3.16 -17.28
C ALA A 14 3.30 2.54 -16.17
N PHE A 15 2.10 2.08 -16.55
CA PHE A 15 1.09 1.44 -15.71
C PHE A 15 1.74 0.29 -14.94
N ALA A 16 2.37 0.60 -13.82
CA ALA A 16 2.94 -0.39 -12.93
C ALA A 16 1.77 -0.96 -12.15
N SER A 17 1.29 -2.11 -12.58
CA SER A 17 0.36 -2.90 -11.78
C SER A 17 1.15 -3.68 -10.74
N TYR A 18 0.53 -3.96 -9.59
CA TYR A 18 1.17 -4.67 -8.49
C TYR A 18 0.30 -5.83 -8.05
N THR A 19 0.90 -6.98 -7.80
CA THR A 19 0.19 -8.12 -7.21
C THR A 19 0.19 -8.02 -5.68
N ILE A 20 -1.00 -8.11 -5.06
CA ILE A 20 -1.14 -8.30 -3.61
C ILE A 20 -1.25 -9.78 -3.29
N LYS A 21 -0.43 -10.24 -2.34
CA LYS A 21 -0.49 -11.58 -1.75
C LYS A 21 -0.74 -11.49 -0.25
N TYR A 22 -1.54 -12.41 0.26
CA TYR A 22 -1.80 -12.60 1.68
C TYR A 22 -1.64 -14.09 2.02
N GLN A 23 -0.75 -14.42 2.94
CA GLN A 23 -0.43 -15.80 3.31
C GLN A 23 -0.08 -16.67 2.09
N GLY A 24 0.69 -16.11 1.16
CA GLY A 24 1.09 -16.78 -0.09
C GLY A 24 0.01 -16.82 -1.18
N LEU A 25 -1.27 -16.61 -0.84
CA LEU A 25 -2.35 -16.55 -1.81
C LEU A 25 -2.36 -15.20 -2.53
N THR A 26 -2.38 -15.23 -3.86
CA THR A 26 -2.61 -14.02 -4.67
C THR A 26 -4.06 -13.59 -4.51
N LEU A 27 -4.30 -12.37 -4.04
CA LEU A 27 -5.64 -11.82 -3.86
C LEU A 27 -6.11 -11.06 -5.10
N GLY A 28 -5.23 -10.21 -5.63
CA GLY A 28 -5.62 -9.21 -6.60
C GLY A 28 -4.48 -8.35 -7.08
N ASN A 29 -4.84 -7.38 -7.92
CA ASN A 29 -3.92 -6.41 -8.49
C ASN A 29 -4.28 -4.99 -8.05
N ILE A 30 -3.26 -4.19 -7.78
CA ILE A 30 -3.34 -2.73 -7.63
C ILE A 30 -2.91 -2.13 -8.96
N ASP A 31 -3.74 -1.30 -9.57
CA ASP A 31 -3.41 -0.70 -10.87
C ASP A 31 -2.43 0.47 -10.72
N ASN A 32 -2.54 1.24 -9.64
CA ASN A 32 -1.65 2.32 -9.24
C ASN A 32 -1.83 2.66 -7.75
N PHE A 33 -1.01 3.56 -7.21
CA PHE A 33 -1.06 3.99 -5.81
C PHE A 33 -1.65 5.39 -5.60
N ASP A 34 -2.38 5.95 -6.57
CA ASP A 34 -2.86 7.33 -6.51
C ASP A 34 -3.81 7.58 -5.33
N THR A 35 -4.53 6.53 -4.90
CA THR A 35 -5.48 6.55 -3.78
C THR A 35 -4.82 6.72 -2.41
N ILE A 36 -3.51 6.46 -2.31
CA ILE A 36 -2.78 6.49 -1.03
C ILE A 36 -2.79 7.90 -0.42
N LYS A 37 -2.77 8.95 -1.25
CA LYS A 37 -2.88 10.35 -0.79
C LYS A 37 -4.16 10.58 0.04
N ASP A 38 -5.23 9.88 -0.36
CA ASP A 38 -6.57 9.92 0.21
C ASP A 38 -6.78 8.85 1.29
N ASN A 39 -5.68 8.27 1.80
CA ASN A 39 -5.67 7.36 2.94
C ASN A 39 -6.31 5.97 2.69
N TYR A 40 -6.28 5.51 1.43
CA TYR A 40 -6.71 4.15 1.09
C TYR A 40 -5.90 3.54 -0.07
N LEU A 41 -5.99 2.22 -0.18
CA LEU A 41 -5.42 1.41 -1.26
C LEU A 41 -6.55 0.61 -1.89
N GLU A 42 -6.76 0.80 -3.19
CA GLU A 42 -7.71 0.02 -3.98
C GLU A 42 -7.01 -1.13 -4.72
N ALA A 43 -7.69 -2.27 -4.83
CA ALA A 43 -7.25 -3.39 -5.64
C ALA A 43 -8.42 -4.17 -6.24
N ASN A 44 -8.20 -4.67 -7.45
CA ASN A 44 -9.10 -5.57 -8.17
C ASN A 44 -8.83 -7.02 -7.77
N VAL A 45 -9.86 -7.77 -7.41
CA VAL A 45 -9.77 -9.20 -7.07
C VAL A 45 -9.63 -10.01 -8.35
N THR A 46 -8.45 -10.58 -8.57
CA THR A 46 -8.16 -11.40 -9.76
C THR A 46 -8.26 -12.89 -9.47
N ASN A 47 -8.08 -13.30 -8.22
CA ASN A 47 -8.17 -14.70 -7.83
C ASN A 47 -9.63 -15.14 -7.63
N LYS A 48 -10.04 -16.22 -8.31
CA LYS A 48 -11.43 -16.73 -8.25
C LYS A 48 -11.85 -17.17 -6.84
N ILE A 49 -10.96 -17.80 -6.07
CA ILE A 49 -11.23 -18.22 -4.69
C ILE A 49 -11.37 -16.98 -3.80
N ALA A 50 -10.47 -16.01 -3.93
CA ALA A 50 -10.57 -14.75 -3.20
C ALA A 50 -11.87 -14.01 -3.54
N ARG A 51 -12.26 -13.97 -4.83
CA ARG A 51 -13.52 -13.35 -5.28
C ARG A 51 -14.73 -14.05 -4.69
N PHE A 52 -14.73 -15.37 -4.69
CA PHE A 52 -15.80 -16.17 -4.09
C PHE A 52 -15.93 -15.90 -2.58
N LEU A 53 -14.82 -15.87 -1.84
CA LEU A 53 -14.81 -15.59 -0.40
C LEU A 53 -15.19 -14.14 -0.05
N LEU A 54 -14.81 -13.18 -0.90
CA LEU A 54 -15.10 -11.76 -0.69
C LEU A 54 -16.52 -11.38 -1.15
N GLY A 55 -17.06 -12.08 -2.15
CA GLY A 55 -18.33 -11.77 -2.81
C GLY A 55 -18.33 -10.44 -3.57
N LYS A 56 -17.15 -9.92 -3.92
CA LYS A 56 -16.93 -8.59 -4.51
C LYS A 56 -15.76 -8.66 -5.50
N ASP A 57 -15.79 -7.81 -6.53
CA ASP A 57 -14.70 -7.72 -7.51
C ASP A 57 -13.58 -6.79 -7.07
N LYS A 58 -13.84 -5.90 -6.11
CA LYS A 58 -12.86 -4.96 -5.57
C LYS A 58 -12.72 -5.10 -4.07
N PHE A 59 -11.55 -4.76 -3.56
CA PHE A 59 -11.36 -4.47 -2.14
C PHE A 59 -10.57 -3.19 -1.94
N VAL A 60 -10.92 -2.49 -0.88
CA VAL A 60 -10.27 -1.25 -0.46
C VAL A 60 -9.77 -1.43 0.97
N PHE A 61 -8.46 -1.28 1.16
CA PHE A 61 -7.85 -1.12 2.47
C PHE A 61 -7.77 0.36 2.82
N TYR A 62 -8.33 0.78 3.94
CA TYR A 62 -8.34 2.18 4.33
C TYR A 62 -7.80 2.39 5.74
N ASN A 63 -7.02 3.44 5.95
CA ASN A 63 -6.55 3.80 7.28
C ASN A 63 -7.62 4.63 8.03
N GLU A 64 -7.33 5.10 9.23
CA GLU A 64 -8.32 5.80 10.04
C GLU A 64 -8.60 7.26 9.69
N ASP A 65 -7.78 7.84 8.81
CA ASP A 65 -7.96 9.19 8.26
C ASP A 65 -8.73 9.18 6.92
N TYR A 66 -9.22 8.01 6.48
CA TYR A 66 -10.06 7.88 5.30
C TYR A 66 -11.43 8.55 5.51
N LYS A 67 -11.78 9.46 4.59
CA LYS A 67 -13.05 10.22 4.61
C LYS A 67 -13.96 9.94 3.41
N GLY A 68 -13.54 9.06 2.51
CA GLY A 68 -14.32 8.76 1.31
C GLY A 68 -15.63 8.03 1.61
N LYS A 69 -16.62 8.18 0.73
CA LYS A 69 -17.86 7.40 0.80
C LYS A 69 -17.57 5.94 0.47
N LYS A 70 -18.33 5.03 1.09
CA LYS A 70 -18.25 3.60 0.80
C LYS A 70 -19.37 3.23 -0.15
N ASP A 71 -19.01 2.58 -1.25
CA ASP A 71 -19.96 1.94 -2.15
C ASP A 71 -19.81 0.42 -2.05
N ASP A 72 -20.66 -0.19 -1.23
CA ASP A 72 -20.60 -1.62 -0.94
C ASP A 72 -21.21 -2.48 -2.07
N SER A 73 -21.61 -1.91 -3.21
CA SER A 73 -22.21 -2.66 -4.33
C SER A 73 -21.23 -3.71 -4.89
N ASN A 74 -20.02 -3.28 -5.27
CA ASN A 74 -18.98 -4.15 -5.82
C ASN A 74 -17.62 -4.06 -5.09
N THR A 75 -17.54 -3.30 -4.00
CA THR A 75 -16.30 -3.09 -3.27
C THR A 75 -16.40 -3.58 -1.83
N LYS A 76 -15.42 -4.36 -1.39
CA LYS A 76 -15.26 -4.72 0.02
C LYS A 76 -14.34 -3.74 0.71
N TYR A 77 -14.86 -2.91 1.60
CA TYR A 77 -14.04 -2.03 2.43
C TYR A 77 -13.54 -2.74 3.69
N LYS A 78 -12.24 -2.67 3.94
CA LYS A 78 -11.60 -3.24 5.14
C LYS A 78 -10.65 -2.22 5.76
N LYS A 79 -10.84 -1.95 7.05
CA LYS A 79 -9.88 -1.12 7.78
C LYS A 79 -8.52 -1.80 7.78
N ASP A 80 -7.49 -1.04 7.43
CA ASP A 80 -6.10 -1.47 7.51
C ASP A 80 -5.69 -1.62 8.98
N LYS A 81 -5.53 -2.87 9.40
CA LYS A 81 -5.13 -3.23 10.77
C LYS A 81 -3.62 -3.22 10.97
N TYR A 82 -2.85 -3.16 9.88
CA TYR A 82 -1.41 -3.40 9.86
C TYR A 82 -0.61 -2.17 9.44
N ALA A 83 -1.31 -1.04 9.25
CA ALA A 83 -0.77 0.26 8.89
C ALA A 83 -0.06 0.29 7.51
N ILE A 84 -0.32 -0.69 6.64
CA ILE A 84 0.23 -0.76 5.28
C ILE A 84 -0.03 0.53 4.49
N VAL A 85 -1.23 1.11 4.59
CA VAL A 85 -1.59 2.33 3.86
C VAL A 85 -0.76 3.52 4.36
N TYR A 86 -0.54 3.65 5.67
CA TYR A 86 0.34 4.69 6.22
C TYR A 86 1.79 4.49 5.76
N ILE A 87 2.28 3.25 5.82
CA ILE A 87 3.65 2.90 5.43
C ILE A 87 3.88 3.24 3.95
N LEU A 88 2.95 2.86 3.07
CA LEU A 88 3.00 3.20 1.64
C LEU A 88 2.94 4.72 1.42
N LYS A 89 2.08 5.43 2.14
CA LYS A 89 2.00 6.90 2.06
C LYS A 89 3.33 7.56 2.38
N LYS A 90 4.02 7.07 3.41
CA LYS A 90 5.35 7.55 3.78
C LYS A 90 6.41 7.18 2.74
N ALA A 91 6.35 5.95 2.21
CA ALA A 91 7.24 5.49 1.15
C ALA A 91 7.23 6.43 -0.06
N PHE A 92 6.01 6.79 -0.53
CA PHE A 92 5.83 7.66 -1.68
C PHE A 92 6.16 9.14 -1.41
N SER A 93 6.23 9.58 -0.16
CA SER A 93 6.65 10.94 0.15
C SER A 93 8.16 11.14 -0.02
N ASN A 94 8.94 10.10 -0.35
CA ASN A 94 10.40 10.12 -0.57
C ASN A 94 11.19 10.83 0.55
N ASN A 95 10.65 10.86 1.77
CA ASN A 95 11.36 11.40 2.92
C ASN A 95 12.20 10.27 3.51
N THR A 96 13.51 10.43 3.55
CA THR A 96 14.50 9.38 3.86
C THR A 96 15.01 9.40 5.30
N GLU A 97 14.31 10.07 6.21
CA GLU A 97 14.75 10.25 7.60
C GLU A 97 14.14 9.24 8.56
N ASN A 98 14.96 8.62 9.40
CA ASN A 98 14.46 7.78 10.50
C ASN A 98 13.45 8.55 11.34
N GLU A 99 12.28 7.97 11.56
CA GLU A 99 11.22 8.66 12.27
C GLU A 99 10.30 7.69 13.01
N ARG A 100 9.63 8.24 14.04
CA ARG A 100 8.49 7.63 14.68
C ARG A 100 7.24 8.41 14.29
N ILE A 101 6.33 7.76 13.58
CA ILE A 101 5.03 8.31 13.19
C ILE A 101 4.01 7.91 14.25
N GLU A 102 3.48 8.86 15.01
CA GLU A 102 2.32 8.60 15.85
C GLU A 102 1.08 8.50 14.97
N VAL A 103 0.46 7.32 14.96
CA VAL A 103 -0.79 7.07 14.22
C VAL A 103 -1.98 7.51 15.09
N LYS A 104 -1.96 7.13 16.37
CA LYS A 104 -2.90 7.49 17.43
C LYS A 104 -2.26 7.23 18.79
N LYS A 105 -2.94 7.63 19.86
CA LYS A 105 -2.56 7.24 21.23
C LYS A 105 -2.26 5.73 21.31
N ASP A 106 -1.08 5.40 21.83
CA ASP A 106 -0.53 4.05 21.97
C ASP A 106 -0.34 3.28 20.64
N LYS A 107 -0.25 3.98 19.50
CA LYS A 107 -0.03 3.41 18.18
C LYS A 107 0.98 4.23 17.39
N PHE A 108 2.09 3.60 17.02
CA PHE A 108 3.14 4.27 16.28
C PHE A 108 3.79 3.34 15.27
N ILE A 109 4.37 3.95 14.24
CA ILE A 109 5.17 3.27 13.23
C ILE A 109 6.59 3.81 13.38
N ASP A 110 7.54 2.93 13.70
CA ASP A 110 8.96 3.25 13.62
C ASP A 110 9.43 2.92 12.21
N VAL A 111 9.92 3.93 11.49
CA VAL A 111 10.49 3.78 10.14
C VAL A 111 12.00 3.99 10.21
N LYS A 112 12.74 3.01 9.72
CA LYS A 112 14.20 3.07 9.60
C LYS A 112 14.58 3.03 8.14
N PHE A 113 15.31 4.05 7.71
CA PHE A 113 15.82 4.19 6.36
C PHE A 113 17.23 3.61 6.35
N ASP A 114 17.36 2.41 5.77
CA ASP A 114 18.65 1.84 5.37
C ASP A 114 18.65 1.57 3.87
N LYS A 115 19.34 0.52 3.38
CA LYS A 115 19.23 0.10 1.97
C LYS A 115 17.79 -0.29 1.60
N ASN A 116 17.03 -0.77 2.59
CA ASN A 116 15.62 -1.10 2.50
C ASN A 116 14.86 -0.22 3.51
N PHE A 117 13.66 0.25 3.15
CA PHE A 117 12.86 1.07 4.05
C PHE A 117 12.15 0.14 5.02
N LYS A 118 12.70 -0.03 6.22
CA LYS A 118 12.17 -0.94 7.24
C LYS A 118 11.12 -0.22 8.08
N PHE A 119 10.09 -0.95 8.47
CA PHE A 119 9.05 -0.44 9.35
C PHE A 119 8.70 -1.43 10.45
N ILE A 120 8.28 -0.90 11.60
CA ILE A 120 7.67 -1.65 12.69
C ILE A 120 6.44 -0.88 13.16
N TYR A 121 5.27 -1.49 13.04
CA TYR A 121 4.03 -0.95 13.58
C TYR A 121 3.74 -1.56 14.95
N ASN A 122 3.67 -0.70 15.96
CA ASN A 122 3.34 -1.03 17.33
C ASN A 122 1.92 -0.53 17.67
N SER A 123 1.14 -1.37 18.34
CA SER A 123 -0.11 -0.96 18.97
C SER A 123 -0.19 -1.54 20.37
N LYS A 124 -0.35 -0.65 21.37
CA LYS A 124 -0.45 -1.00 22.79
C LYS A 124 0.73 -1.87 23.25
N ASN A 125 1.95 -1.42 22.94
CA ASN A 125 3.20 -2.11 23.24
C ASN A 125 3.34 -3.51 22.62
N ARG A 126 2.59 -3.81 21.56
CA ARG A 126 2.68 -5.07 20.81
C ARG A 126 3.01 -4.77 19.36
N ILE A 127 4.02 -5.43 18.82
CA ILE A 127 4.32 -5.37 17.38
C ILE A 127 3.18 -6.08 16.64
N LYS A 128 2.49 -5.34 15.77
CA LYS A 128 1.36 -5.85 14.97
C LYS A 128 1.72 -6.14 13.53
N SER A 129 2.76 -5.50 13.04
CA SER A 129 3.22 -5.59 11.66
C SER A 129 4.68 -5.14 11.62
N LYS A 130 5.51 -5.81 10.84
CA LYS A 130 6.90 -5.43 10.62
C LYS A 130 7.32 -5.86 9.22
N GLY A 131 8.27 -5.17 8.64
CA GLY A 131 8.80 -5.59 7.36
C GLY A 131 9.60 -4.49 6.70
N TYR A 132 9.62 -4.52 5.38
CA TYR A 132 10.36 -3.56 4.59
C TYR A 132 9.74 -3.36 3.21
N PHE A 133 10.13 -2.27 2.57
CA PHE A 133 9.89 -2.07 1.16
C PHE A 133 11.15 -1.63 0.42
N GLU A 134 11.22 -2.00 -0.86
CA GLU A 134 12.28 -1.62 -1.78
C GLU A 134 11.70 -0.60 -2.74
N MET A 135 12.34 0.57 -2.80
CA MET A 135 12.01 1.64 -3.74
C MET A 135 13.12 1.73 -4.78
N LYS A 136 12.75 1.87 -6.05
CA LYS A 136 13.67 2.10 -7.16
C LYS A 136 13.13 3.22 -8.04
N ASP A 137 13.93 4.25 -8.26
CA ASP A 137 13.56 5.42 -9.08
C ASP A 137 12.22 6.04 -8.67
N GLY A 138 11.98 6.13 -7.35
CA GLY A 138 10.74 6.66 -6.77
C GLY A 138 9.52 5.76 -6.90
N LYS A 139 9.67 4.53 -7.40
CA LYS A 139 8.60 3.52 -7.53
C LYS A 139 8.80 2.40 -6.52
N LEU A 140 7.69 1.86 -6.02
CA LEU A 140 7.73 0.64 -5.22
C LEU A 140 8.15 -0.53 -6.12
N GLU A 141 9.07 -1.37 -5.66
CA GLU A 141 9.40 -2.63 -6.31
C GLU A 141 8.78 -3.80 -5.53
N THR A 142 8.95 -3.79 -4.22
CA THR A 142 8.31 -4.76 -3.32
C THR A 142 8.00 -4.14 -1.97
N LEU A 143 6.90 -4.56 -1.35
CA LEU A 143 6.63 -4.44 0.07
C LEU A 143 6.48 -5.85 0.63
N ILE A 144 7.18 -6.14 1.72
CA ILE A 144 7.08 -7.39 2.47
C ILE A 144 6.73 -7.06 3.91
N GLU A 145 5.65 -7.64 4.41
CA GLU A 145 5.26 -7.59 5.81
C GLU A 145 5.29 -9.02 6.37
N ASP A 146 6.15 -9.22 7.36
CA ASP A 146 6.57 -10.56 7.79
C ASP A 146 5.54 -11.23 8.71
N ILE A 147 4.87 -10.48 9.59
CA ILE A 147 4.04 -11.08 10.66
C ILE A 147 2.75 -11.67 10.08
N ASN A 148 2.11 -10.98 9.15
CA ASN A 148 0.84 -11.41 8.56
C ASN A 148 1.02 -11.92 7.13
N SER A 149 2.28 -12.08 6.67
CA SER A 149 2.62 -12.61 5.36
C SER A 149 1.93 -11.83 4.22
N ILE A 150 1.98 -10.50 4.29
CA ILE A 150 1.48 -9.63 3.23
C ILE A 150 2.64 -9.29 2.30
N LYS A 151 2.42 -9.41 1.00
CA LYS A 151 3.40 -9.01 0.00
C LYS A 151 2.74 -8.21 -1.11
N ILE A 152 3.33 -7.09 -1.48
CA ILE A 152 2.94 -6.31 -2.67
C ILE A 152 4.14 -6.28 -3.60
N VAL A 153 3.99 -6.73 -4.84
CA VAL A 153 5.11 -6.85 -5.79
C VAL A 153 4.73 -6.19 -7.08
N LYS A 154 5.64 -5.37 -7.63
CA LYS A 154 5.49 -4.81 -8.96
C LYS A 154 5.41 -5.92 -10.00
N ASN A 155 4.42 -5.85 -10.89
CA ASN A 155 4.33 -6.75 -12.02
C ASN A 155 5.42 -6.40 -13.05
N LYS A 156 5.97 -7.44 -13.68
CA LYS A 156 7.01 -7.30 -14.72
C LYS A 156 6.38 -7.09 -16.09
#